data_AF-A0A353D9F3-F1
#
_entry.id   AF-A0A353D9F3-F1
#
_cell.length_a   1.000
_cell.length_b   1.000
_cell.length_c   1.000
_cell.angle_alpha   90.00
_cell.angle_beta   90.00
_cell.angle_gamma   90.00
#
_symmetry.space_group_name_H-M   'P 1'
#
loop_
_entity.id
_entity.type
_entity.pdbx_description
1 polymer ?
#
loop_
_entity_poly.entity_id
_entity_poly.type
_entity_poly.pdbx_seq_one_letter_code
_entity_poly.pdbx_strand_id
1 'polypeptide(L)'
;MSSDFHDLSQVACGLVPAMLERLERSAAEEVVFHIRAGLKAEILSGFGSGGVWDFSFRHGVGHDEVRFRRRHPAGTDPRLSILDY
;
A
#
# COMPACT_ATOMS: atom_id res chain seq x y z
N MET A 1 -13.45 11.45 0.94
CA MET A 1 -12.29 10.55 0.78
C MET A 1 -12.73 9.45 -0.17
N SER A 2 -12.17 9.44 -1.38
CA SER A 2 -12.44 8.39 -2.37
C SER A 2 -11.42 7.29 -2.14
N SER A 3 -11.91 6.08 -1.84
CA SER A 3 -11.08 4.87 -1.73
C SER A 3 -11.36 3.96 -2.92
N ASP A 4 -10.32 3.46 -3.56
CA ASP A 4 -10.41 2.49 -4.66
C ASP A 4 -10.08 1.08 -4.16
N PHE A 5 -10.77 0.07 -4.69
CA PHE A 5 -10.60 -1.33 -4.27
C PHE A 5 -10.31 -2.22 -5.47
N HIS A 6 -9.29 -3.06 -5.34
CA HIS A 6 -8.85 -3.99 -6.35
C HIS A 6 -8.57 -5.38 -5.76
N ASP A 7 -9.28 -6.39 -6.26
CA ASP A 7 -8.94 -7.78 -5.95
C ASP A 7 -7.86 -8.28 -6.91
N LEU A 8 -6.71 -8.66 -6.35
CA LEU A 8 -5.60 -9.30 -7.04
C LEU A 8 -5.30 -10.67 -6.41
N SER A 9 -6.26 -11.26 -5.71
CA SER A 9 -6.12 -12.55 -5.03
C SER A 9 -5.73 -13.69 -5.98
N GLN A 10 -6.12 -13.58 -7.24
CA GLN A 10 -5.84 -14.54 -8.31
C GLN A 10 -4.55 -14.26 -9.09
N VAL A 11 -3.87 -13.14 -8.83
CA VAL A 11 -2.65 -12.77 -9.56
C VAL A 11 -1.46 -13.52 -8.98
N ALA A 12 -1.05 -14.59 -9.68
CA ALA A 12 0.06 -15.44 -9.27
C ALA A 12 1.44 -14.91 -9.69
N CYS A 13 1.52 -14.19 -10.81
CA CYS A 13 2.76 -13.66 -11.37
C CYS A 13 2.60 -12.17 -11.65
N GLY A 14 3.63 -11.37 -11.33
CA GLY A 14 3.60 -9.93 -11.61
C GLY A 14 2.65 -9.13 -10.71
N LEU A 15 2.46 -9.55 -9.45
CA LEU A 15 1.59 -8.84 -8.52
C LEU A 15 2.05 -7.39 -8.31
N VAL A 16 3.34 -7.17 -8.06
CA VAL A 16 3.92 -5.84 -7.84
C VAL A 16 3.71 -4.90 -9.04
N PRO A 17 4.08 -5.27 -10.29
CA PRO A 17 3.81 -4.38 -11.43
C PRO A 17 2.32 -4.15 -11.68
N ALA A 18 1.45 -5.13 -11.44
CA ALA A 18 0.00 -4.94 -11.55
C ALA A 18 -0.53 -3.92 -10.51
N MET A 19 -0.04 -3.99 -9.27
CA MET A 19 -0.39 -3.03 -8.22
C MET A 19 0.12 -1.62 -8.54
N LEU A 20 1.36 -1.49 -9.04
CA LEU A 20 1.95 -0.22 -9.44
C LEU A 20 1.14 0.45 -10.56
N GLU A 21 0.78 -0.29 -11.61
CA GLU A 21 -0.03 0.25 -12.70
C GLU A 21 -1.37 0.83 -12.19
N ARG A 22 -2.01 0.14 -11.24
CA ARG A 22 -3.26 0.61 -10.63
C ARG A 22 -3.07 1.84 -9.76
N LEU A 23 -1.98 1.89 -8.99
CA LEU A 23 -1.64 3.06 -8.17
C LEU A 23 -1.35 4.29 -9.03
N GLU A 24 -0.65 4.13 -10.16
CA GLU A 24 -0.35 5.23 -11.10
C GLU A 24 -1.61 5.76 -11.78
N ARG A 25 -2.56 4.89 -12.11
CA ARG A 25 -3.84 5.27 -12.74
C ARG A 25 -4.87 5.80 -11.74
N SER A 26 -4.75 5.45 -10.47
CA SER A 26 -5.73 5.81 -9.46
C SER A 26 -5.55 7.26 -9.00
N ALA A 27 -6.61 8.05 -9.11
CA ALA A 27 -6.70 9.39 -8.53
C ALA A 27 -7.17 9.37 -7.05
N ALA A 28 -7.45 8.19 -6.50
CA ALA A 28 -7.89 8.03 -5.12
C ALA A 28 -6.78 8.37 -4.12
N GLU A 29 -7.17 8.84 -2.95
CA GLU A 29 -6.23 9.08 -1.84
C GLU A 29 -5.84 7.78 -1.14
N GLU A 30 -6.71 6.77 -1.23
CA GLU A 30 -6.52 5.45 -0.67
C GLU A 30 -6.84 4.39 -1.74
N VAL A 31 -5.99 3.37 -1.84
CA VAL A 31 -6.19 2.21 -2.71
C VAL A 31 -5.97 0.95 -1.90
N VAL A 32 -6.93 0.04 -1.92
CA VAL A 32 -6.92 -1.20 -1.15
C VAL A 32 -6.82 -2.37 -2.11
N PHE A 33 -5.85 -3.25 -1.88
CA PHE A 33 -5.64 -4.47 -2.62
C PHE A 33 -5.90 -5.69 -1.76
N HIS A 34 -6.68 -6.64 -2.28
CA HIS A 34 -6.72 -8.00 -1.75
C HIS A 34 -5.75 -8.86 -2.54
N ILE A 35 -4.88 -9.56 -1.83
CA ILE A 35 -3.83 -10.40 -2.40
C ILE A 35 -3.89 -11.78 -1.76
N ARG A 36 -3.25 -12.75 -2.39
CA ARG A 36 -3.10 -14.07 -1.79
C ARG A 36 -2.26 -13.99 -0.51
N ALA A 37 -2.68 -14.76 0.50
CA ALA A 37 -1.96 -14.86 1.76
C ALA A 37 -0.49 -15.29 1.53
N GLY A 38 0.43 -14.65 2.24
CA GLY A 38 1.87 -14.99 2.23
C GLY A 38 2.72 -14.19 1.24
N LEU A 39 2.14 -13.27 0.47
CA LEU A 39 2.86 -12.43 -0.49
C LEU A 39 3.43 -11.13 0.12
N LYS A 40 3.33 -10.96 1.45
CA LYS A 40 3.85 -9.79 2.17
C LYS A 40 5.34 -9.53 1.90
N ALA A 41 6.17 -10.58 1.92
CA ALA A 41 7.61 -10.43 1.70
C ALA A 41 7.92 -9.95 0.27
N GLU A 42 7.20 -10.47 -0.72
CA GLU A 42 7.34 -10.06 -2.11
C GLU A 42 6.93 -8.60 -2.31
N ILE A 43 5.83 -8.17 -1.70
CA ILE A 43 5.39 -6.77 -1.79
C ILE A 43 6.36 -5.84 -1.07
N LEU A 44 6.83 -6.19 0.12
CA LEU A 44 7.86 -5.39 0.81
C LEU A 44 9.14 -5.28 -0.02
N SER A 45 9.58 -6.36 -0.65
CA SER A 45 10.77 -6.35 -1.50
C SER A 45 10.56 -5.57 -2.81
N GLY A 46 9.34 -5.61 -3.38
CA GLY A 46 9.03 -4.96 -4.66
C GLY A 46 8.66 -3.48 -4.55
N PHE A 47 8.01 -3.07 -3.45
CA PHE A 47 7.62 -1.68 -3.20
C PHE A 47 8.65 -0.89 -2.37
N GLY A 48 9.55 -1.57 -1.66
CA GLY A 48 10.59 -0.92 -0.87
C GLY A 48 10.04 0.14 0.11
N SER A 49 10.52 1.38 0.02
CA SER A 49 10.13 2.51 0.89
C SER A 49 8.82 3.19 0.50
N GLY A 50 8.08 2.66 -0.48
CA GLY A 50 6.74 3.11 -0.87
C GLY A 50 6.67 4.43 -1.64
N GLY A 51 7.78 5.17 -1.78
CA GLY A 51 7.84 6.40 -2.57
C GLY A 51 6.81 7.44 -2.12
N VAL A 52 5.85 7.76 -3.01
CA VAL A 52 4.72 8.68 -2.76
C VAL A 52 3.51 8.03 -2.10
N TRP A 53 3.59 6.74 -1.78
CA TRP A 53 2.54 5.99 -1.11
C TRP A 53 3.04 5.43 0.22
N ASP A 54 2.29 5.68 1.29
CA ASP A 54 2.39 4.96 2.55
C ASP A 54 1.57 3.67 2.42
N PHE A 55 2.09 2.54 2.89
CA PHE A 55 1.34 1.29 2.82
C PHE A 55 1.31 0.52 4.14
N SER A 56 0.22 -0.19 4.36
CA SER A 56 0.01 -1.04 5.55
C SER A 56 -0.56 -2.39 5.13
N PHE A 57 -0.16 -3.44 5.87
CA PHE A 57 -0.62 -4.80 5.65
C PHE A 57 -1.56 -5.22 6.76
N ARG A 58 -2.67 -5.84 6.39
CA ARG A 58 -3.59 -6.51 7.29
C ARG A 58 -3.71 -7.96 6.87
N HIS A 59 -3.33 -8.86 7.76
CA HIS A 59 -3.49 -10.29 7.54
C HIS A 59 -4.96 -10.66 7.77
N GLY A 60 -5.57 -11.30 6.78
CA GLY A 60 -6.95 -11.79 6.83
C GLY A 60 -7.01 -13.31 6.69
N VAL A 61 -8.13 -13.91 7.11
CA VAL A 61 -8.37 -15.34 6.88
C VAL A 61 -8.82 -15.53 5.44
N GLY A 62 -7.95 -16.10 4.60
CA GLY A 62 -8.21 -16.40 3.19
C GLY A 62 -7.55 -15.45 2.18
N HIS A 63 -7.31 -14.20 2.55
CA HIS A 63 -6.57 -13.21 1.76
C HIS A 63 -5.83 -12.23 2.67
N ASP A 64 -4.71 -11.71 2.17
CA ASP A 64 -4.02 -10.57 2.76
C ASP A 64 -4.57 -9.28 2.15
N GLU A 65 -4.62 -8.22 2.94
CA GLU A 65 -5.02 -6.89 2.48
C GLU A 65 -3.84 -5.93 2.58
N VAL A 66 -3.62 -5.18 1.50
CA VAL A 66 -2.60 -4.12 1.43
C VAL A 66 -3.29 -2.81 1.12
N ARG A 67 -3.14 -1.85 2.01
CA ARG A 67 -3.71 -0.51 1.83
C ARG A 67 -2.60 0.45 1.51
N PHE A 68 -2.74 1.17 0.40
CA PHE A 68 -1.88 2.26 0.01
C PHE A 68 -2.62 3.57 0.24
N ARG A 69 -1.94 4.53 0.83
CA ARG A 69 -2.42 5.89 1.05
C ARG A 69 -1.42 6.87 0.48
N ARG A 70 -1.87 7.88 -0.26
CA ARG A 70 -0.95 8.89 -0.80
C ARG A 70 -0.23 9.60 0.34
N ARG A 71 1.10 9.61 0.28
CA ARG A 71 1.95 10.40 1.17
C ARG A 71 1.83 11.85 0.73
N HIS A 72 0.98 12.60 1.43
CA HIS A 72 1.04 14.05 1.34
C HIS A 72 2.37 14.50 1.97
N PRO A 73 3.16 15.38 1.31
CA PRO A 73 4.39 15.89 1.91
C PRO A 73 4.04 16.51 3.26
N ALA A 74 4.56 15.92 4.33
CA ALA A 74 4.36 16.39 5.69
C ALA A 74 5.05 17.74 5.85
N GLY A 75 4.32 18.81 5.53
CA GLY A 75 4.66 20.17 5.88
C GLY A 75 4.07 20.61 7.22
N THR A 76 3.34 19.75 7.96
CA THR A 76 2.74 20.14 9.24
C THR A 76 2.38 18.94 10.13
N ASP A 77 3.38 18.26 10.70
CA ASP A 77 3.17 17.45 11.91
C ASP A 77 4.09 17.98 13.03
N PRO A 78 3.64 18.94 13.85
CA PRO A 78 4.41 19.45 14.99
C PRO A 78 4.58 18.42 16.13
N ARG A 79 4.19 17.15 15.93
CA ARG A 79 4.27 16.08 16.93
C ARG A 79 5.51 15.20 16.83
N LEU A 80 6.34 15.36 15.79
CA LEU A 80 7.61 14.62 15.68
C LEU A 80 8.84 15.33 16.31
N SER A 81 8.64 16.49 16.97
CA SER A 81 9.72 17.19 17.71
C SER A 81 9.89 16.73 19.17
N ILE A 82 9.26 15.64 19.60
CA ILE A 82 9.36 15.13 20.98
C ILE A 82 9.89 13.70 20.97
N LEU A 83 11.12 13.53 20.52
CA LEU A 83 12.00 12.46 21.01
C LEU A 83 13.45 12.78 20.61
N ASP A 84 14.02 13.79 21.26
CA ASP A 84 15.46 13.93 21.40
C ASP A 84 15.73 13.95 22.92
N TYR A 85 16.32 12.87 23.43
CA TYR A 85 16.81 12.76 24.81
C TYR A 85 18.18 12.09 24.77
#